data_AF-I3JZJ2-F1
#
_entry.id   AF-I3JZJ2-F1
#
_cell.length_a   1.000
_cell.length_b   1.000
_cell.length_c   1.000
_cell.angle_alpha   90.00
_cell.angle_beta   90.00
_cell.angle_gamma   90.00
#
_symmetry.space_group_name_H-M   'P 1'
#
loop_
_entity.id
_entity.type
_entity.pdbx_description
1 polymer ?
#
loop_
_entity_poly.entity_id
_entity_poly.type
_entity_poly.pdbx_seq_one_letter_code
_entity_poly.pdbx_strand_id
1 'polypeptide(L)'
;SQWYHYDLSRHAAEALLLSNGTDGSYLLRNSNEGPGCFALSVRAKDSVKHFQVTRNSNGYVFGFNEFPTLQDFVNHFANQPLLGSDAGTLIVLKCPYPWRVEEPSIYESVRVHTAIQTGRTENDLVANAPSLGTKEGFLVKQGAIVKNWKQRWFTLNRYELKYFKDKMCEEPIRTLDLRSCSAVQFDYSQDKVNCFCLVFPDRTFYLCAKTGVEADEWIKILRWKLVSLSKLHVIGL
;
A
#
# COMPACT_ATOMS: atom_id res chain seq x y z
N SER A 1 -16.17 4.24 -13.21
CA SER A 1 -16.21 3.26 -12.10
C SER A 1 -14.99 3.45 -11.23
N GLN A 2 -15.09 3.31 -9.90
CA GLN A 2 -13.97 3.63 -8.99
C GLN A 2 -12.78 2.65 -9.08
N TRP A 3 -12.89 1.52 -9.77
CA TRP A 3 -11.89 0.44 -9.82
C TRP A 3 -11.39 0.13 -11.25
N TYR A 4 -11.63 1.02 -12.20
CA TYR A 4 -11.07 0.94 -13.55
C TYR A 4 -9.81 1.81 -13.63
N HIS A 5 -8.67 1.19 -13.94
CA HIS A 5 -7.32 1.76 -13.88
C HIS A 5 -6.73 2.02 -15.27
N TYR A 6 -7.56 2.04 -16.32
CA TYR A 6 -7.14 2.39 -17.68
C TYR A 6 -5.92 1.59 -18.15
N ASP A 7 -4.82 2.25 -18.50
CA ASP A 7 -3.57 1.72 -19.05
C ASP A 7 -2.59 1.14 -17.99
N LEU A 8 -3.05 0.96 -16.75
CA LEU A 8 -2.26 0.29 -15.72
C LEU A 8 -1.72 -1.06 -16.23
N SER A 9 -0.41 -1.25 -16.16
CA SER A 9 0.23 -2.46 -16.66
C SER A 9 -0.07 -3.68 -15.77
N ARG A 10 0.09 -4.89 -16.33
CA ARG A 10 -0.02 -6.15 -15.58
C ARG A 10 0.85 -6.15 -14.32
N HIS A 11 2.13 -5.80 -14.47
CA HIS A 11 3.09 -5.79 -13.37
C HIS A 11 2.76 -4.73 -12.32
N ALA A 12 2.32 -3.54 -12.73
CA ALA A 12 1.92 -2.48 -11.81
C ALA A 12 0.67 -2.89 -11.01
N ALA A 13 -0.31 -3.53 -11.65
CA ALA A 13 -1.48 -4.09 -10.98
C ALA A 13 -1.08 -5.16 -9.95
N GLU A 14 -0.15 -6.06 -10.30
CA GLU A 14 0.39 -7.06 -9.36
C GLU A 14 1.05 -6.38 -8.16
N ALA A 15 1.94 -5.42 -8.38
CA ALA A 15 2.63 -4.70 -7.32
C ALA A 15 1.65 -3.97 -6.37
N LEU A 16 0.64 -3.27 -6.93
CA LEU A 16 -0.37 -2.56 -6.14
C LEU A 16 -1.21 -3.52 -5.29
N LEU A 17 -1.74 -4.57 -5.91
CA LEU A 17 -2.59 -5.54 -5.23
C LEU A 17 -1.80 -6.39 -4.22
N LEU A 18 -0.54 -6.73 -4.51
CA LEU A 18 0.33 -7.47 -3.59
C LEU A 18 0.74 -6.64 -2.36
N SER A 19 1.02 -5.35 -2.58
CA SER A 19 1.53 -4.45 -1.53
C SER A 19 0.42 -3.87 -0.66
N ASN A 20 -0.71 -3.51 -1.26
CA ASN A 20 -1.75 -2.71 -0.61
C ASN A 20 -3.13 -3.38 -0.60
N GLY A 21 -3.38 -4.34 -1.49
CA GLY A 21 -4.63 -5.10 -1.53
C GLY A 21 -4.71 -6.21 -0.47
N THR A 22 -5.92 -6.68 -0.23
CA THR A 22 -6.23 -7.85 0.61
C THR A 22 -6.76 -8.99 -0.25
N ASP A 23 -6.89 -10.19 0.31
CA ASP A 23 -7.54 -11.30 -0.38
C ASP A 23 -8.94 -10.89 -0.89
N GLY A 24 -9.20 -11.14 -2.18
CA GLY A 24 -10.40 -10.72 -2.90
C GLY A 24 -10.41 -9.27 -3.40
N SER A 25 -9.33 -8.48 -3.22
CA SER A 25 -9.21 -7.17 -3.86
C SER A 25 -9.09 -7.30 -5.37
N TYR A 26 -9.81 -6.48 -6.13
CA TYR A 26 -9.78 -6.55 -7.59
C TYR A 26 -9.76 -5.18 -8.28
N LEU A 27 -9.16 -5.13 -9.47
CA LEU A 27 -9.22 -3.95 -10.36
C LEU A 27 -9.37 -4.38 -11.81
N LEU A 28 -9.92 -3.48 -12.62
CA LEU A 28 -10.00 -3.64 -14.07
C LEU A 28 -9.00 -2.73 -14.74
N ARG A 29 -8.29 -3.24 -15.72
CA ARG A 29 -7.33 -2.51 -16.55
C ARG A 29 -7.50 -2.91 -18.00
N ASN A 30 -6.95 -2.12 -18.91
CA ASN A 30 -6.81 -2.48 -20.30
C ASN A 30 -5.89 -3.70 -20.43
N SER A 31 -6.23 -4.57 -21.36
CA SER A 31 -5.35 -5.64 -21.80
C SER A 31 -4.45 -5.14 -22.93
N ASN A 32 -3.31 -5.79 -23.12
CA ASN A 32 -2.43 -5.54 -24.26
C ASN A 32 -2.97 -6.18 -25.56
N GLU A 33 -4.11 -6.88 -25.49
CA GLU A 33 -4.75 -7.56 -26.63
C GLU A 33 -5.62 -6.64 -27.50
N GLY A 34 -5.59 -5.33 -27.25
CA GLY A 34 -6.21 -4.33 -28.12
C GLY A 34 -7.48 -3.68 -27.58
N PRO A 35 -8.12 -2.80 -28.37
CA PRO A 35 -9.29 -2.04 -27.95
C PRO A 35 -10.47 -2.96 -27.58
N GLY A 36 -11.11 -2.68 -26.44
CA GLY A 36 -12.22 -3.50 -25.95
C GLY A 36 -11.81 -4.77 -25.22
N CYS A 37 -10.51 -5.07 -25.13
CA CYS A 37 -9.96 -6.14 -24.30
C CYS A 37 -9.48 -5.59 -22.96
N PHE A 38 -9.93 -6.21 -21.88
CA PHE A 38 -9.62 -5.83 -20.50
C PHE A 38 -9.07 -7.03 -19.75
N ALA A 39 -8.38 -6.74 -18.64
CA ALA A 39 -7.95 -7.73 -17.68
C ALA A 39 -8.51 -7.37 -16.30
N LEU A 40 -9.28 -8.30 -15.72
CA LEU A 40 -9.66 -8.26 -14.32
C LEU A 40 -8.51 -8.86 -13.50
N SER A 41 -7.81 -8.01 -12.75
CA SER A 41 -6.72 -8.43 -11.87
C SER A 41 -7.27 -8.62 -10.46
N VAL A 42 -7.08 -9.80 -9.87
CA VAL A 42 -7.68 -10.19 -8.59
C VAL A 42 -6.60 -10.72 -7.64
N ARG A 43 -6.53 -10.14 -6.45
CA ARG A 43 -5.65 -10.58 -5.36
C ARG A 43 -6.22 -11.83 -4.71
N ALA A 44 -5.49 -12.93 -4.81
CA ALA A 44 -5.63 -14.09 -3.93
C ALA A 44 -4.62 -13.98 -2.77
N LYS A 45 -4.73 -14.85 -1.75
CA LYS A 45 -3.85 -14.88 -0.57
C LYS A 45 -2.38 -14.52 -0.86
N ASP A 46 -1.73 -15.29 -1.74
CA ASP A 46 -0.30 -15.18 -2.03
C ASP A 46 0.03 -14.85 -3.49
N SER A 47 -0.97 -14.56 -4.32
CA SER A 47 -0.77 -14.28 -5.75
C SER A 47 -1.82 -13.31 -6.31
N VAL A 48 -1.59 -12.82 -7.52
CA VAL A 48 -2.59 -12.07 -8.28
C VAL A 48 -2.91 -12.89 -9.53
N LYS A 49 -4.21 -13.12 -9.76
CA LYS A 49 -4.71 -13.79 -10.97
C LYS A 49 -5.28 -12.74 -11.92
N HIS A 50 -5.09 -12.96 -13.22
CA HIS A 50 -5.58 -12.07 -14.27
C HIS A 50 -6.56 -12.84 -15.11
N PHE A 51 -7.75 -12.30 -15.28
CA PHE A 51 -8.79 -12.91 -16.09
C PHE A 51 -9.15 -11.98 -17.24
N GLN A 52 -9.27 -12.55 -18.43
CA GLN A 52 -9.63 -11.79 -19.62
C GLN A 52 -11.11 -11.44 -19.60
N VAL A 53 -11.40 -10.16 -19.88
CA VAL A 53 -12.75 -9.65 -20.09
C VAL A 53 -12.75 -8.97 -21.44
N THR A 54 -13.67 -9.32 -22.33
CA THR A 54 -13.82 -8.63 -23.62
C THR A 54 -15.12 -7.85 -23.65
N ARG A 55 -15.18 -6.76 -24.40
CA ARG A 55 -16.40 -5.96 -24.57
C ARG A 55 -16.89 -6.09 -26.01
N ASN A 56 -18.13 -6.55 -26.16
CA ASN A 56 -18.84 -6.61 -27.44
C ASN A 56 -19.87 -5.48 -27.54
N SER A 57 -20.72 -5.49 -28.57
CA SER A 57 -21.79 -4.49 -28.75
C SER A 57 -22.86 -4.51 -27.66
N ASN A 58 -23.03 -5.65 -26.99
CA ASN A 58 -24.14 -5.93 -26.09
C ASN A 58 -23.72 -5.92 -24.60
N GLY A 59 -22.43 -5.81 -24.30
CA GLY A 59 -21.92 -5.81 -22.93
C GLY A 59 -20.50 -6.35 -22.79
N TYR A 60 -20.24 -6.97 -21.65
CA TYR A 60 -18.98 -7.56 -21.23
C TYR A 60 -19.07 -9.08 -21.27
N VAL A 61 -18.08 -9.73 -21.86
CA VAL A 61 -17.97 -11.17 -22.02
C VAL A 61 -16.85 -11.67 -21.13
N PHE A 62 -17.11 -12.77 -20.41
CA PHE A 62 -16.16 -13.41 -19.54
C PHE A 62 -16.38 -14.92 -19.49
N GLY A 63 -15.42 -15.67 -20.02
CA GLY A 63 -15.62 -17.10 -20.26
C GLY A 63 -16.83 -17.32 -21.15
N PHE A 64 -17.84 -18.04 -20.63
CA PHE A 64 -19.10 -18.34 -21.32
C PHE A 64 -20.27 -17.42 -20.94
N ASN A 65 -20.02 -16.40 -20.10
CA ASN A 65 -21.06 -15.51 -19.59
C ASN A 65 -21.00 -14.14 -20.27
N GLU A 66 -22.17 -13.53 -20.47
CA GLU A 66 -22.32 -12.17 -20.97
C GLU A 66 -23.07 -11.29 -19.97
N PHE A 67 -22.61 -10.05 -19.81
CA PHE A 67 -23.12 -9.10 -18.84
C PHE A 67 -23.38 -7.75 -19.51
N PRO A 68 -24.62 -7.23 -19.51
CA PRO A 68 -24.93 -5.95 -20.15
C PRO A 68 -24.12 -4.77 -19.60
N THR A 69 -23.81 -4.80 -18.30
CA THR A 69 -23.03 -3.76 -17.63
C THR A 69 -21.90 -4.34 -16.77
N LEU A 70 -20.88 -3.52 -16.46
CA LEU A 70 -19.86 -3.88 -15.46
C LEU A 70 -20.46 -4.13 -14.08
N GLN A 71 -21.60 -3.50 -13.77
CA GLN A 71 -22.27 -3.71 -12.48
C GLN A 71 -22.84 -5.13 -12.40
N ASP A 72 -23.50 -5.60 -13.47
CA ASP A 72 -24.03 -6.97 -13.54
C ASP A 72 -22.91 -8.01 -13.48
N PHE A 73 -21.80 -7.73 -14.18
CA PHE A 73 -20.58 -8.53 -14.11
C PHE A 73 -20.09 -8.69 -12.67
N VAL A 74 -19.92 -7.59 -11.92
CA VAL A 74 -19.46 -7.63 -10.53
C VAL A 74 -20.48 -8.33 -9.62
N ASN A 75 -21.77 -8.01 -9.77
CA ASN A 75 -22.84 -8.60 -8.95
C ASN A 75 -22.92 -10.12 -9.10
N HIS A 76 -22.67 -10.64 -10.30
CA HIS A 76 -22.60 -12.08 -10.53
C HIS A 76 -21.46 -12.73 -9.73
N PHE A 77 -20.24 -12.20 -9.81
CA PHE A 77 -19.07 -12.78 -9.13
C PHE A 77 -19.01 -12.51 -7.62
N ALA A 78 -19.76 -11.53 -7.13
CA ALA A 78 -19.98 -11.38 -5.68
C ALA A 78 -20.70 -12.60 -5.08
N ASN A 79 -21.53 -13.28 -5.88
CA ASN A 79 -22.33 -14.44 -5.46
C ASN A 79 -21.80 -15.78 -6.00
N GLN A 80 -20.93 -15.75 -7.02
CA GLN A 80 -20.32 -16.94 -7.62
C GLN A 80 -18.79 -16.81 -7.71
N PRO A 81 -18.03 -17.55 -6.89
CA PRO A 81 -16.57 -17.50 -6.90
C PRO A 81 -15.97 -17.94 -8.24
N LEU A 82 -14.88 -17.28 -8.64
CA LEU A 82 -14.05 -17.66 -9.77
C LEU A 82 -13.22 -18.92 -9.44
N LEU A 83 -13.08 -19.83 -10.40
CA LEU A 83 -12.12 -20.93 -10.28
C LEU A 83 -10.71 -20.41 -10.61
N GLY A 84 -9.87 -20.35 -9.60
CA GLY A 84 -8.46 -19.96 -9.70
C GLY A 84 -7.56 -21.16 -9.97
N SER A 85 -7.19 -21.36 -11.25
CA SER A 85 -6.21 -22.36 -11.73
C SER A 85 -6.38 -23.81 -11.22
N ASP A 86 -5.49 -24.68 -11.68
CA ASP A 86 -5.60 -26.14 -11.74
C ASP A 86 -5.81 -26.85 -10.39
N ALA A 87 -5.56 -26.15 -9.27
CA ALA A 87 -5.76 -26.64 -7.91
C ALA A 87 -7.20 -26.43 -7.36
N GLY A 88 -8.12 -25.87 -8.15
CA GLY A 88 -9.51 -25.65 -7.74
C GLY A 88 -9.69 -24.58 -6.66
N THR A 89 -8.75 -23.64 -6.54
CA THR A 89 -8.84 -22.57 -5.53
C THR A 89 -9.94 -21.58 -5.92
N LEU A 90 -10.96 -21.43 -5.08
CA LEU A 90 -12.03 -20.45 -5.34
C LEU A 90 -11.57 -19.04 -4.97
N ILE A 91 -11.77 -18.09 -5.88
CA ILE A 91 -11.43 -16.67 -5.72
C ILE A 91 -12.73 -15.89 -5.73
N VAL A 92 -12.99 -15.14 -4.66
CA VAL A 92 -14.18 -14.29 -4.54
C VAL A 92 -13.79 -12.84 -4.80
N LEU A 93 -14.54 -12.14 -5.65
CA LEU A 93 -14.41 -10.68 -5.78
C LEU A 93 -15.06 -10.03 -4.57
N LYS A 94 -14.24 -9.51 -3.64
CA LYS A 94 -14.71 -8.94 -2.37
C LYS A 94 -14.74 -7.43 -2.42
N CYS A 95 -13.60 -6.81 -2.72
CA CYS A 95 -13.43 -5.37 -2.60
C CYS A 95 -12.82 -4.73 -3.87
N PRO A 96 -13.51 -3.74 -4.47
CA PRO A 96 -12.94 -2.98 -5.59
C PRO A 96 -11.74 -2.15 -5.13
N TYR A 97 -10.60 -2.28 -5.82
CA TYR A 97 -9.40 -1.52 -5.54
C TYR A 97 -9.46 -0.15 -6.26
N PRO A 98 -9.47 0.96 -5.53
CA PRO A 98 -9.76 2.27 -6.10
C PRO A 98 -8.66 2.78 -7.05
N TRP A 99 -9.05 3.42 -8.15
CA TRP A 99 -8.14 4.06 -9.12
C TRP A 99 -7.52 5.35 -8.56
N ARG A 100 -8.27 6.07 -7.72
CA ARG A 100 -7.73 7.17 -6.91
C ARG A 100 -7.24 6.62 -5.58
N VAL A 101 -6.02 6.12 -5.59
CA VAL A 101 -5.23 6.08 -4.37
C VAL A 101 -4.59 7.47 -4.27
N GLU A 102 -4.90 8.24 -3.22
CA GLU A 102 -4.21 9.52 -3.00
C GLU A 102 -2.71 9.24 -2.91
N GLU A 103 -1.96 9.73 -3.90
CA GLU A 103 -0.50 9.74 -3.84
C GLU A 103 -0.13 10.57 -2.61
N PRO A 104 0.58 9.99 -1.63
CA PRO A 104 1.08 10.80 -0.54
C PRO A 104 2.01 11.84 -1.16
N SER A 105 1.86 13.10 -0.74
CA SER A 105 2.62 14.27 -1.22
C SER A 105 4.08 14.27 -0.72
N ILE A 106 4.74 13.12 -0.84
CA ILE A 106 6.14 12.86 -0.53
C ILE A 106 6.95 12.79 -1.83
N TYR A 107 6.68 13.70 -2.77
CA TYR A 107 7.70 13.98 -3.79
C TYR A 107 8.91 14.55 -3.05
N GLU A 108 9.99 13.77 -2.99
CA GLU A 108 11.27 14.30 -2.58
C GLU A 108 11.63 15.42 -3.56
N SER A 109 11.71 16.66 -3.06
CA SER A 109 12.27 17.75 -3.84
C SER A 109 13.69 17.35 -4.24
N VAL A 110 13.98 17.23 -5.54
CA VAL A 110 15.36 17.05 -6.01
C VAL A 110 16.16 18.29 -5.60
N ARG A 111 16.86 18.22 -4.46
CA ARG A 111 17.60 19.38 -3.92
C ARG A 111 18.93 19.63 -4.63
N VAL A 112 19.43 18.62 -5.31
CA VAL A 112 20.66 18.70 -6.12
C VAL A 112 20.48 17.79 -7.33
N HIS A 113 20.55 18.37 -8.53
CA HIS A 113 20.82 17.62 -9.75
C HIS A 113 22.26 17.91 -10.12
N THR A 114 23.21 17.17 -9.53
CA THR A 114 24.59 17.25 -9.99
C THR A 114 24.65 16.58 -11.36
N ALA A 115 24.84 17.40 -12.40
CA ALA A 115 25.24 16.90 -13.71
C ALA A 115 26.61 16.23 -13.55
N ILE A 116 26.61 14.93 -13.24
CA ILE A 116 27.80 14.10 -13.34
C ILE A 116 28.00 13.87 -14.84
N GLN A 117 29.00 14.53 -15.41
CA GLN A 117 29.39 14.31 -16.79
C GLN A 117 29.76 12.83 -17.00
N THR A 118 29.05 12.26 -17.99
CA THR A 118 29.34 11.08 -18.83
C THR A 118 29.65 9.74 -18.16
N GLY A 119 28.72 8.78 -18.32
CA GLY A 119 29.05 7.35 -18.23
C GLY A 119 27.94 6.42 -17.77
N ARG A 120 26.82 6.93 -17.23
CA ARG A 120 25.71 6.08 -16.77
C ARG A 120 24.70 5.85 -17.89
N THR A 121 24.44 4.59 -18.19
CA THR A 121 23.44 4.11 -19.16
C THR A 121 22.15 3.72 -18.44
N GLU A 122 21.08 3.46 -19.19
CA GLU A 122 19.81 2.94 -18.65
C GLU A 122 19.97 1.66 -17.81
N ASN A 123 21.03 0.88 -18.07
CA ASN A 123 21.35 -0.34 -17.31
C ASN A 123 21.89 -0.06 -15.89
N ASP A 124 22.28 1.19 -15.60
CA ASP A 124 22.77 1.62 -14.29
C ASP A 124 21.65 2.14 -13.37
N LEU A 125 20.40 2.11 -13.85
CA LEU A 125 19.22 2.45 -13.06
C LEU A 125 18.99 1.35 -12.01
N VAL A 126 19.40 1.60 -10.77
CA VAL A 126 19.19 0.68 -9.66
C VAL A 126 17.70 0.56 -9.35
N ALA A 127 17.15 -0.66 -9.37
CA ALA A 127 15.76 -0.99 -9.05
C ALA A 127 15.34 -0.74 -7.58
N ASN A 128 16.19 -0.09 -6.78
CA ASN A 128 15.97 0.19 -5.36
C ASN A 128 15.23 1.52 -5.14
N ALA A 129 14.28 1.85 -6.02
CA ALA A 129 13.32 2.89 -5.69
C ALA A 129 12.52 2.41 -4.45
N PRO A 130 12.38 3.24 -3.40
CA PRO A 130 11.63 2.84 -2.22
C PRO A 130 10.22 2.43 -2.63
N SER A 131 9.82 1.22 -2.24
CA SER A 131 8.48 0.70 -2.54
C SER A 131 7.42 1.64 -1.94
N LEU A 132 6.42 1.99 -2.76
CA LEU A 132 5.37 2.94 -2.40
C LEU A 132 4.74 2.56 -1.05
N GLY A 133 4.76 3.49 -0.08
CA GLY A 133 4.23 3.25 1.26
C GLY A 133 5.19 2.54 2.24
N THR A 134 6.50 2.61 2.00
CA THR A 134 7.55 2.24 2.98
C THR A 134 8.35 3.47 3.40
N LYS A 135 8.91 3.44 4.62
CA LYS A 135 9.83 4.48 5.10
C LYS A 135 10.78 3.90 6.13
N GLU A 136 12.03 4.32 6.08
CA GLU A 136 13.03 4.00 7.10
C GLU A 136 13.70 5.29 7.60
N GLY A 137 14.20 5.26 8.83
CA GLY A 137 14.85 6.44 9.41
C GLY A 137 15.03 6.35 10.92
N PHE A 138 15.90 7.22 11.44
CA PHE A 138 16.08 7.34 12.88
C PHE A 138 14.95 8.17 13.50
N LEU A 139 14.41 7.69 14.61
CA LEU A 139 13.53 8.44 15.51
C LEU A 139 14.02 8.30 16.94
N VAL A 140 13.78 9.33 17.74
CA VAL A 140 14.02 9.28 19.19
C VAL A 140 12.73 8.88 19.87
N LYS A 141 12.74 7.79 20.63
CA LYS A 141 11.54 7.22 21.25
C LYS A 141 11.60 7.20 22.77
N GLN A 142 10.49 7.52 23.43
CA GLN A 142 10.38 7.46 24.89
C GLN A 142 10.31 6.00 25.40
N GLY A 143 11.09 5.67 26.43
CA GLY A 143 11.10 4.37 27.07
C GLY A 143 9.75 4.01 27.72
N ALA A 144 9.48 2.71 27.85
CA ALA A 144 8.19 2.23 28.37
C ALA A 144 8.08 2.41 29.89
N ILE A 145 9.08 1.86 30.58
CA ILE A 145 9.20 1.80 32.04
C ILE A 145 9.90 3.07 32.51
N VAL A 146 11.19 3.20 32.17
CA VAL A 146 11.96 4.43 32.39
C VAL A 146 11.73 5.36 31.21
N LYS A 147 11.18 6.56 31.47
CA LYS A 147 10.76 7.53 30.44
C LYS A 147 11.92 8.28 29.74
N ASN A 148 13.09 7.65 29.67
CA ASN A 148 14.25 8.18 28.95
C ASN A 148 14.05 8.05 27.44
N TRP A 149 14.63 8.98 26.70
CA TRP A 149 14.57 9.05 25.24
C TRP A 149 15.74 8.30 24.62
N LYS A 150 15.47 7.43 23.64
CA LYS A 150 16.50 6.62 22.96
C LYS A 150 16.33 6.70 21.45
N GLN A 151 17.40 7.01 20.73
CA GLN A 151 17.42 6.94 19.27
C GLN A 151 17.34 5.49 18.82
N ARG A 152 16.47 5.18 17.87
CA ARG A 152 16.29 3.85 17.28
C ARG A 152 16.09 3.99 15.78
N TRP A 153 16.52 2.97 15.06
CA TRP A 153 16.25 2.85 13.63
C TRP A 153 14.86 2.28 13.44
N PHE A 154 13.98 2.97 12.72
CA PHE A 154 12.63 2.53 12.44
C PHE A 154 12.51 2.12 10.97
N THR A 155 11.74 1.06 10.72
CA THR A 155 11.34 0.67 9.37
C THR A 155 9.84 0.46 9.34
N LEU A 156 9.20 0.99 8.32
CA LEU A 156 7.79 0.81 8.01
C LEU A 156 7.69 0.02 6.71
N ASN A 157 7.14 -1.20 6.81
CA ASN A 157 6.82 -2.03 5.65
C ASN A 157 5.41 -2.59 5.80
N ARG A 158 4.56 -2.44 4.77
CA ARG A 158 3.12 -2.77 4.80
C ARG A 158 2.40 -2.08 5.96
N TYR A 159 2.06 -2.82 7.01
CA TYR A 159 1.43 -2.33 8.25
C TYR A 159 2.30 -2.62 9.48
N GLU A 160 3.55 -3.07 9.27
CA GLU A 160 4.49 -3.35 10.35
C GLU A 160 5.44 -2.16 10.52
N LEU A 161 5.37 -1.50 11.68
CA LEU A 161 6.37 -0.54 12.12
C LEU A 161 7.32 -1.21 13.09
N LYS A 162 8.56 -1.45 12.65
CA LYS A 162 9.60 -2.10 13.44
C LYS A 162 10.60 -1.06 13.95
N TYR A 163 11.22 -1.33 15.09
CA TYR A 163 12.39 -0.56 15.50
C TYR A 163 13.52 -1.43 16.04
N PHE A 164 14.74 -1.01 15.73
CA PHE A 164 16.00 -1.71 15.96
C PHE A 164 16.92 -0.85 16.80
N LYS A 165 17.94 -1.46 17.41
CA LYS A 165 18.96 -0.71 18.15
C LYS A 165 19.67 0.29 17.22
N ASP A 166 20.00 -0.14 16.01
CA ASP A 166 20.60 0.62 14.91
C ASP A 166 20.27 -0.02 13.56
N LYS A 167 20.80 0.53 12.45
CA LYS A 167 20.53 0.08 11.08
C LYS A 167 21.14 -1.28 10.73
N MET A 168 22.16 -1.74 11.46
CA MET A 168 22.89 -2.97 11.16
C MET A 168 22.32 -4.20 11.88
N CYS A 169 21.36 -4.00 12.77
CA CYS A 169 20.69 -5.09 13.47
C CYS A 169 19.67 -5.78 12.57
N GLU A 170 19.74 -7.11 12.49
CA GLU A 170 18.78 -7.93 11.72
C GLU A 170 17.45 -8.11 12.46
N GLU A 171 17.49 -8.22 13.79
CA GLU A 171 16.31 -8.49 14.62
C GLU A 171 15.72 -7.21 15.25
N PRO A 172 14.40 -6.97 15.10
CA PRO A 172 13.75 -5.82 15.69
C PRO A 172 13.64 -5.98 17.21
N ILE A 173 13.85 -4.90 17.94
CA ILE A 173 13.53 -4.84 19.38
C ILE A 173 12.02 -5.00 19.57
N ARG A 174 11.23 -4.49 18.63
CA ARG A 174 9.77 -4.64 18.61
C ARG A 174 9.22 -4.44 17.20
N THR A 175 8.20 -5.22 16.89
CA THR A 175 7.30 -5.03 15.75
C THR A 175 5.97 -4.51 16.26
N LEU A 176 5.47 -3.42 15.67
CA LEU A 176 4.17 -2.83 15.96
C LEU A 176 3.26 -3.02 14.75
N ASP A 177 2.10 -3.63 14.96
CA ASP A 177 1.09 -3.78 13.91
C ASP A 177 0.18 -2.56 13.86
N LEU A 178 0.36 -1.72 12.85
CA LEU A 178 -0.41 -0.50 12.66
C LEU A 178 -1.91 -0.74 12.50
N ARG A 179 -2.37 -1.97 12.24
CA ARG A 179 -3.80 -2.31 12.25
C ARG A 179 -4.44 -2.11 13.61
N SER A 180 -3.66 -2.22 14.68
CA SER A 180 -4.08 -1.96 16.05
C SER A 180 -3.85 -0.52 16.49
N CYS A 181 -3.28 0.34 15.65
CA CYS A 181 -3.03 1.73 15.99
C CYS A 181 -4.28 2.57 15.71
N SER A 182 -4.79 3.28 16.72
CA SER A 182 -6.02 4.06 16.61
C SER A 182 -5.78 5.50 16.17
N ALA A 183 -4.59 6.06 16.41
CA ALA A 183 -4.29 7.43 16.06
C ALA A 183 -2.79 7.72 15.90
N VAL A 184 -2.49 8.67 15.02
CA VAL A 184 -1.18 9.33 14.88
C VAL A 184 -1.39 10.83 15.10
N GLN A 185 -0.87 11.38 16.19
CA GLN A 185 -1.12 12.77 16.60
C GLN A 185 0.19 13.53 16.81
N PHE A 186 0.23 14.80 16.43
CA PHE A 186 1.32 15.67 16.84
C PHE A 186 1.29 15.83 18.35
N ASP A 187 2.46 15.82 18.97
CA ASP A 187 2.60 16.04 20.41
C ASP A 187 3.37 17.34 20.65
N TYR A 188 2.64 18.37 21.07
CA TYR A 188 3.18 19.69 21.42
C TYR A 188 3.45 19.84 22.94
N SER A 189 3.20 18.79 23.74
CA SER A 189 3.14 18.88 25.21
C SER A 189 4.46 18.62 25.94
N GLN A 190 5.50 18.13 25.25
CA GLN A 190 6.70 17.53 25.87
C GLN A 190 7.95 18.43 25.89
N ASP A 191 7.82 19.76 25.74
CA ASP A 191 8.94 20.71 25.55
C ASP A 191 9.91 20.34 24.41
N LYS A 192 9.52 19.38 23.57
CA LYS A 192 10.30 18.83 22.46
C LYS A 192 9.57 19.12 21.17
N VAL A 193 10.30 19.65 20.20
CA VAL A 193 9.81 19.91 18.85
C VAL A 193 9.87 18.66 17.99
N ASN A 194 9.08 18.63 16.91
CA ASN A 194 9.08 17.54 15.92
C ASN A 194 8.63 16.18 16.50
N CYS A 195 7.77 16.21 17.52
CA CYS A 195 7.28 15.01 18.21
C CYS A 195 5.84 14.66 17.82
N PHE A 196 5.56 13.37 17.87
CA PHE A 196 4.26 12.78 17.60
C PHE A 196 4.08 11.50 18.41
N CYS A 197 2.83 11.07 18.55
CA CYS A 197 2.50 9.84 19.24
C CYS A 197 1.72 8.86 18.36
N LEU A 198 1.92 7.57 18.65
CA LEU A 198 1.15 6.47 18.09
C LEU A 198 0.35 5.83 19.22
N VAL A 199 -0.97 5.83 19.10
CA VAL A 199 -1.87 5.31 20.13
C VAL A 199 -2.24 3.86 19.80
N PHE A 200 -1.77 2.93 20.63
CA PHE A 200 -2.16 1.52 20.60
C PHE A 200 -2.95 1.16 21.86
N PRO A 201 -3.78 0.08 21.84
CA PRO A 201 -4.59 -0.35 22.98
C PRO A 201 -3.79 -0.43 24.29
N ASP A 202 -2.61 -1.06 24.23
CA ASP A 202 -1.82 -1.32 25.44
C ASP A 202 -0.81 -0.21 25.76
N ARG A 203 -0.59 0.73 24.82
CA ARG A 203 0.48 1.72 24.95
C ARG A 203 0.42 2.84 23.93
N THR A 204 0.64 4.07 24.40
CA THR A 204 1.03 5.19 23.53
C THR A 204 2.56 5.25 23.37
N PHE A 205 3.03 5.32 22.13
CA PHE A 205 4.44 5.49 21.79
C PHE A 205 4.71 6.93 21.41
N TYR A 206 5.59 7.60 22.15
CA TYR A 206 6.04 8.96 21.85
C TYR A 206 7.37 8.93 21.09
N LEU A 207 7.39 9.61 19.95
CA LEU A 207 8.46 9.62 18.95
C LEU A 207 8.78 11.07 18.59
N CYS A 208 10.06 11.37 18.36
CA CYS A 208 10.50 12.67 17.85
C CYS A 208 11.48 12.46 16.69
N ALA A 209 11.30 13.21 15.62
CA ALA A 209 12.24 13.25 14.50
C ALA A 209 13.31 14.32 14.71
N LYS A 210 14.39 14.25 13.94
CA LYS A 210 15.47 15.25 14.04
C LYS A 210 15.02 16.61 13.52
N THR A 211 14.21 16.61 12.47
CA THR A 211 13.72 17.82 11.81
C THR A 211 12.19 17.80 11.70
N GLY A 212 11.58 18.99 11.55
CA GLY A 212 10.13 19.10 11.34
C GLY A 212 9.69 18.43 10.03
N VAL A 213 10.54 18.45 9.01
CA VAL A 213 10.31 17.76 7.72
C VAL A 213 10.24 16.25 7.93
N GLU A 214 11.21 15.65 8.63
CA GLU A 214 11.18 14.22 8.92
C GLU A 214 9.94 13.83 9.75
N ALA A 215 9.57 14.65 10.75
CA ALA A 215 8.37 14.40 11.54
C ALA A 215 7.11 14.41 10.68
N ASP A 216 6.95 15.42 9.82
CA ASP A 216 5.83 15.53 8.88
C ASP A 216 5.76 14.33 7.93
N GLU A 217 6.89 13.90 7.36
CA GLU A 217 6.95 12.72 6.49
C GLU A 217 6.53 11.43 7.21
N TRP A 218 7.03 11.20 8.43
CA TRP A 218 6.64 10.05 9.26
C TRP A 218 5.14 10.08 9.60
N ILE A 219 4.62 11.24 9.99
CA ILE A 219 3.20 11.39 10.35
C ILE A 219 2.31 11.17 9.12
N LYS A 220 2.66 11.75 7.97
CA LYS A 220 1.91 11.58 6.72
C LYS A 220 1.82 10.12 6.32
N ILE A 221 2.95 9.40 6.26
CA ILE A 221 2.93 8.00 5.84
C ILE A 221 2.20 7.10 6.85
N LEU A 222 2.36 7.34 8.15
CA LEU A 222 1.67 6.57 9.19
C LEU A 222 0.16 6.83 9.17
N ARG A 223 -0.28 8.08 9.04
CA ARG A 223 -1.70 8.43 8.89
C ARG A 223 -2.30 7.84 7.62
N TRP A 224 -1.57 7.91 6.50
CA TRP A 224 -2.01 7.32 5.25
C TRP A 224 -2.26 5.81 5.39
N LYS A 225 -1.42 5.08 6.14
CA LYS A 225 -1.65 3.67 6.47
C LYS A 225 -2.93 3.46 7.30
N LEU A 226 -3.21 4.31 8.28
CA LEU A 226 -4.44 4.21 9.09
C LEU A 226 -5.71 4.50 8.27
N VAL A 227 -5.69 5.53 7.42
CA VAL A 227 -6.83 5.87 6.54
C VAL A 227 -7.07 4.79 5.49
N SER A 228 -5.99 4.20 4.96
CA SER A 228 -6.10 3.07 4.02
C SER A 228 -6.80 1.87 4.68
N LEU A 229 -6.54 1.62 5.97
CA LEU A 229 -7.23 0.59 6.75
C LEU A 229 -8.70 0.90 7.01
N SER A 230 -9.05 2.16 7.32
CA SER A 230 -10.44 2.55 7.54
C SER A 230 -11.25 2.48 6.24
N LYS A 231 -10.64 2.87 5.11
CA LYS A 231 -11.26 2.67 3.79
C LYS A 231 -11.51 1.21 3.52
N LEU A 232 -10.56 0.31 3.83
CA LEU A 232 -10.75 -1.15 3.71
C LEU A 232 -11.88 -1.69 4.60
N HIS A 233 -12.10 -1.14 5.80
CA HIS A 233 -13.24 -1.54 6.67
C HIS A 233 -14.59 -0.99 6.18
N VAL A 234 -14.63 0.22 5.62
CA VAL A 234 -15.88 0.85 5.11
C VAL A 234 -16.42 0.15 3.86
N ILE A 235 -15.58 -0.61 3.13
CA ILE A 235 -16.03 -1.45 2.00
C ILE A 235 -16.63 -2.80 2.42
N GLY A 236 -16.83 -3.04 3.73
CA GLY A 236 -17.63 -4.16 4.23
C GLY A 236 -16.96 -5.53 4.11
N LEU A 237 -16.30 -5.94 5.19
CA LEU A 237 -16.52 -7.27 5.76
C LEU A 237 -17.62 -7.14 6.81
#